data_AF-A0A844MMA8-F1
#
_entry.id   AF-A0A844MMA8-F1
#
_cell.length_a   1.000
_cell.length_b   1.000
_cell.length_c   1.000
_cell.angle_alpha   90.00
_cell.angle_beta   90.00
_cell.angle_gamma   90.00
#
_symmetry.space_group_name_H-M   'P 1'
#
loop_
_entity.id
_entity.type
_entity.pdbx_description
1 polymer ?
#
loop_
_entity_poly.entity_id
_entity_poly.type
_entity_poly.pdbx_seq_one_letter_code
_entity_poly.pdbx_strand_id
1 'polypeptide(L)'
;MSSNSSSQLQLRVWQSCRWRREYLDTNKNGLADITSFQECIYLWEPFSDPFGSVIGTELTQQLREVLIENFALARPPHERGIENLKKAIEVMDTILSSKNDSSWGDSEEFGYLSNGGNVNLRQHHLLALRQHIQWIYDTFVGVPGVNVSLR
;
A
#
# COMPACT_ATOMS: atom_id res chain seq x y z
N MET A 1 22.90 4.66 -16.56
CA MET A 1 21.60 4.69 -17.25
C MET A 1 20.57 4.27 -16.22
N SER A 2 19.90 5.24 -15.62
CA SER A 2 18.96 5.01 -14.51
C SER A 2 17.63 4.60 -15.12
N SER A 3 17.30 3.31 -15.07
CA SER A 3 15.91 2.90 -15.25
C SER A 3 15.12 3.50 -14.10
N ASN A 4 14.28 4.49 -14.38
CA ASN A 4 13.24 4.93 -13.44
C ASN A 4 12.23 3.77 -13.32
N SER A 5 12.57 2.75 -12.54
CA SER A 5 11.67 1.70 -12.08
C SER A 5 10.86 2.26 -10.92
N SER A 6 10.03 3.27 -11.17
CA SER A 6 9.00 3.65 -10.19
C SER A 6 8.23 2.39 -9.85
N SER A 7 8.19 2.01 -8.57
CA SER A 7 7.43 0.83 -8.19
C SER A 7 5.99 0.98 -8.70
N GLN A 8 5.44 -0.10 -9.23
CA GLN A 8 4.08 -0.09 -9.73
C GLN A 8 3.06 0.11 -8.61
N LEU A 9 3.48 -0.07 -7.34
CA LEU A 9 2.59 -0.02 -6.19
C LEU A 9 2.41 1.43 -5.72
N GLN A 10 1.18 1.92 -5.72
CA GLN A 10 0.83 3.19 -5.07
C GLN A 10 -0.30 2.98 -4.09
N LEU A 11 -0.04 3.25 -2.81
CA LEU A 11 -1.03 3.19 -1.75
C LEU A 11 -1.60 4.58 -1.47
N ARG A 12 -2.92 4.66 -1.38
CA ARG A 12 -3.63 5.88 -0.95
C ARG A 12 -4.62 5.55 0.15
N VAL A 13 -4.69 6.43 1.14
CA VAL A 13 -5.71 6.39 2.17
C VAL A 13 -6.70 7.51 1.90
N TRP A 14 -7.98 7.14 1.88
CA TRP A 14 -9.09 8.02 1.55
C TRP A 14 -10.01 8.18 2.74
N GLN A 15 -10.56 9.38 2.90
CA GLN A 15 -11.57 9.68 3.90
C GLN A 15 -12.76 10.39 3.23
N SER A 16 -13.97 10.18 3.73
CA SER A 16 -15.13 10.99 3.31
C SER A 16 -14.91 12.47 3.60
N CYS A 17 -15.16 13.32 2.62
CA CYS A 17 -15.05 14.75 2.78
C CYS A 17 -15.99 15.27 3.88
N ARG A 18 -15.47 16.09 4.79
CA ARG A 18 -16.28 16.71 5.85
C ARG A 18 -16.82 18.06 5.40
N TRP A 19 -17.88 18.04 4.60
CA TRP A 19 -18.53 19.27 4.15
C TRP A 19 -19.41 19.86 5.25
N ARG A 20 -19.32 21.17 5.45
CA ARG A 20 -20.16 21.91 6.43
C ARG A 20 -21.45 22.45 5.81
N ARG A 21 -21.64 22.28 4.51
CA ARG A 21 -22.75 22.83 3.73
C ARG A 21 -23.30 21.76 2.82
N GLU A 22 -24.58 21.88 2.52
CA GLU A 22 -25.24 21.09 1.50
C GLU A 22 -24.92 21.69 0.13
N TYR A 23 -24.68 20.84 -0.86
CA TYR A 23 -24.38 21.23 -2.23
C TYR A 23 -25.39 20.57 -3.18
N LEU A 24 -25.63 21.20 -4.32
CA LEU A 24 -26.50 20.68 -5.36
C LEU A 24 -25.67 19.90 -6.39
N ASP A 25 -26.08 18.68 -6.73
CA ASP A 25 -25.56 17.94 -7.88
C ASP A 25 -26.31 18.42 -9.13
N THR A 26 -25.61 19.17 -9.98
CA THR A 26 -26.19 19.75 -11.20
C THR A 26 -26.58 18.71 -12.24
N ASN A 27 -26.00 17.49 -12.18
CA ASN A 27 -26.34 16.40 -13.11
C ASN A 27 -27.61 15.67 -12.68
N LYS A 28 -27.84 15.55 -11.37
CA LYS A 28 -29.02 14.87 -10.80
C LYS A 28 -30.16 15.83 -10.46
N ASN A 29 -29.92 17.13 -10.56
CA ASN A 29 -30.85 18.19 -10.16
C ASN A 29 -31.42 17.97 -8.75
N GLY A 30 -30.55 17.60 -7.80
CA GLY A 30 -30.89 17.25 -6.43
C GLY A 30 -29.73 17.48 -5.47
N LEU A 31 -29.91 17.19 -4.19
CA LEU A 31 -28.82 17.30 -3.21
C LEU A 31 -27.69 16.34 -3.58
N ALA A 32 -26.46 16.85 -3.53
CA ALA A 32 -25.26 16.05 -3.73
C ALA A 32 -25.15 15.02 -2.61
N ASP A 33 -24.87 13.76 -2.98
CA ASP A 33 -24.53 12.74 -2.01
C ASP A 33 -23.14 13.04 -1.46
N ILE A 34 -23.10 13.71 -0.30
CA ILE A 34 -21.86 14.11 0.38
C ILE A 34 -20.97 12.89 0.68
N THR A 35 -21.57 11.71 0.90
CA THR A 35 -20.84 10.49 1.21
C THR A 35 -20.09 9.92 0.01
N SER A 36 -20.44 10.34 -1.21
CA SER A 36 -19.78 9.94 -2.45
C SER A 36 -18.44 10.65 -2.70
N PHE A 37 -18.15 11.73 -1.98
CA PHE A 37 -16.91 12.49 -2.12
C PHE A 37 -15.86 12.06 -1.11
N GLN A 38 -14.66 11.79 -1.60
CA GLN A 38 -13.53 11.36 -0.78
C GLN A 38 -12.31 12.24 -1.04
N GLU A 39 -11.55 12.50 0.01
CA GLU A 39 -10.26 13.17 -0.04
C GLU A 39 -9.12 12.19 0.28
N CYS A 40 -8.00 12.34 -0.43
CA CYS A 40 -6.78 11.56 -0.20
C CYS A 40 -6.01 12.19 0.95
N ILE A 41 -5.95 11.52 2.09
CA ILE A 41 -5.29 12.03 3.31
C ILE A 41 -3.87 11.50 3.49
N TYR A 42 -3.51 10.45 2.75
CA TYR A 42 -2.17 9.88 2.74
C TYR A 42 -1.87 9.23 1.40
N LEU A 43 -0.64 9.40 0.93
CA LEU A 43 -0.12 8.81 -0.31
C LEU A 43 1.28 8.25 -0.02
N TRP A 44 1.52 7.02 -0.44
CA TRP A 44 2.83 6.38 -0.37
C TRP A 44 3.11 5.55 -1.61
N GLU A 45 4.36 5.60 -2.05
CA GLU A 45 4.93 4.82 -3.15
C GLU A 45 6.28 4.26 -2.68
N PRO A 46 6.49 2.94 -2.69
CA PRO A 46 7.81 2.39 -2.48
C PRO A 46 8.74 2.74 -3.64
N PHE A 47 10.03 2.86 -3.33
CA PHE A 47 11.05 3.16 -4.34
C PHE A 47 11.34 1.96 -5.25
N SER A 48 11.32 0.75 -4.70
CA SER A 48 11.59 -0.52 -5.41
C SER A 48 10.36 -1.43 -5.44
N ASP A 49 10.42 -2.54 -6.18
CA ASP A 49 9.37 -3.56 -6.17
C ASP A 49 9.21 -4.14 -4.74
N PRO A 50 8.07 -3.89 -4.06
CA PRO A 50 7.88 -4.33 -2.69
C PRO A 50 7.73 -5.86 -2.58
N PHE A 51 7.47 -6.55 -3.69
CA PHE A 51 7.39 -8.02 -3.76
C PHE A 51 8.73 -8.69 -4.09
N GLY A 52 9.80 -7.93 -4.36
CA GLY A 52 11.09 -8.46 -4.82
C GLY A 52 11.80 -9.40 -3.83
N SER A 53 11.34 -9.47 -2.58
CA SER A 53 11.83 -10.42 -1.57
C SER A 53 11.07 -11.75 -1.54
N VAL A 54 9.95 -11.91 -2.26
CA VAL A 54 9.13 -13.12 -2.24
C VAL A 54 9.72 -14.18 -3.17
N ILE A 55 9.91 -15.40 -2.68
CA ILE A 55 10.40 -16.53 -3.46
C ILE A 55 9.18 -17.34 -3.92
N GLY A 56 8.90 -17.30 -5.22
CA GLY A 56 7.83 -18.09 -5.85
C GLY A 56 6.74 -17.21 -6.46
N THR A 57 6.31 -17.60 -7.66
CA THR A 57 5.30 -16.87 -8.44
C THR A 57 3.91 -16.96 -7.82
N GLU A 58 3.58 -18.11 -7.21
CA GLU A 58 2.28 -18.35 -6.58
C GLU A 58 2.06 -17.44 -5.36
N LEU A 59 3.06 -17.33 -4.48
CA LEU A 59 3.00 -16.44 -3.31
C LEU A 59 2.98 -14.96 -3.71
N THR A 60 3.75 -14.61 -4.75
CA THR A 60 3.74 -13.25 -5.31
C THR A 60 2.35 -12.90 -5.86
N GLN A 61 1.72 -13.84 -6.58
CA GLN A 61 0.38 -13.67 -7.11
C GLN A 61 -0.65 -13.54 -5.97
N GLN A 62 -0.56 -14.39 -4.95
CA GLN A 62 -1.42 -14.32 -3.77
C GLN A 62 -1.31 -12.95 -3.06
N LEU A 63 -0.09 -12.42 -2.90
CA LEU A 63 0.11 -11.09 -2.33
C LEU A 63 -0.49 -9.99 -3.20
N ARG A 64 -0.34 -10.07 -4.53
CA ARG A 64 -0.95 -9.12 -5.47
C ARG A 64 -2.47 -9.15 -5.40
N GLU A 65 -3.09 -10.32 -5.33
CA GLU A 65 -4.54 -10.44 -5.17
C GLU A 65 -5.01 -9.78 -3.87
N VAL A 66 -4.31 -10.06 -2.76
CA VAL A 66 -4.71 -9.57 -1.45
C VAL A 66 -4.47 -8.06 -1.27
N LEU A 67 -3.39 -7.52 -1.85
CA LEU A 67 -3.01 -6.11 -1.71
C LEU A 67 -3.52 -5.21 -2.83
N ILE A 68 -3.61 -5.70 -4.07
CA ILE A 68 -3.99 -4.87 -5.23
C ILE A 68 -5.46 -5.12 -5.58
N GLU A 69 -5.86 -6.37 -5.83
CA GLU A 69 -7.20 -6.64 -6.33
C GLU A 69 -8.31 -6.33 -5.32
N ASN A 70 -8.08 -6.61 -4.03
CA ASN A 70 -9.01 -6.25 -2.96
C ASN A 70 -9.13 -4.73 -2.72
N PHE A 71 -8.13 -3.97 -3.15
CA PHE A 71 -8.06 -2.52 -2.94
C PHE A 71 -8.13 -1.73 -4.27
N ALA A 72 -8.51 -2.38 -5.36
CA ALA A 72 -8.63 -1.76 -6.67
C ALA A 72 -9.70 -0.67 -6.66
N LEU A 73 -9.42 0.48 -7.28
CA LEU A 73 -10.34 1.63 -7.34
C LEU A 73 -11.72 1.31 -7.94
N ALA A 74 -11.84 0.25 -8.73
CA ALA A 74 -13.11 -0.24 -9.26
C ALA A 74 -14.05 -0.77 -8.17
N ARG A 75 -13.53 -1.19 -7.02
CA ARG A 75 -14.33 -1.62 -5.87
C ARG A 75 -14.84 -0.44 -5.07
N PRO A 76 -16.08 -0.50 -4.56
CA PRO A 76 -16.64 0.59 -3.78
C PRO A 76 -15.88 0.78 -2.44
N PRO A 77 -15.84 2.00 -1.88
CA PRO A 77 -15.05 2.31 -0.68
C PRO A 77 -15.31 1.41 0.54
N HIS A 78 -16.56 0.98 0.74
CA HIS A 78 -16.93 0.12 1.87
C HIS A 78 -16.33 -1.29 1.76
N GLU A 79 -16.04 -1.77 0.55
CA GLU A 79 -15.32 -3.04 0.32
C GLU A 79 -13.80 -2.89 0.48
N ARG A 80 -13.29 -1.66 0.50
CA ARG A 80 -11.87 -1.34 0.62
C ARG A 80 -11.50 -0.75 1.98
N GLY A 81 -12.30 -1.03 3.00
CA GLY A 81 -12.10 -0.52 4.35
C GLY A 81 -10.71 -0.86 4.90
N ILE A 82 -10.17 0.04 5.74
CA ILE A 82 -8.84 -0.11 6.36
C ILE A 82 -8.66 -1.45 7.08
N GLU A 83 -9.73 -2.01 7.64
CA GLU A 83 -9.76 -3.32 8.32
C GLU A 83 -9.29 -4.47 7.43
N ASN A 84 -9.50 -4.38 6.12
CA ASN A 84 -9.11 -5.43 5.18
C ASN A 84 -7.58 -5.56 5.05
N LEU A 85 -6.80 -4.57 5.52
CA LEU A 85 -5.34 -4.67 5.57
C LEU A 85 -4.89 -5.77 6.53
N LYS A 86 -5.69 -6.15 7.54
CA LYS A 86 -5.36 -7.27 8.43
C LYS A 86 -5.09 -8.56 7.67
N LYS A 87 -5.93 -8.87 6.67
CA LYS A 87 -5.77 -10.06 5.82
C LYS A 87 -4.46 -10.01 5.02
N ALA A 88 -4.08 -8.82 4.54
CA ALA A 88 -2.81 -8.64 3.86
C ALA A 88 -1.62 -8.84 4.81
N ILE A 89 -1.71 -8.31 6.03
CA ILE A 89 -0.70 -8.48 7.08
C ILE A 89 -0.53 -9.95 7.43
N GLU A 90 -1.61 -10.70 7.60
CA GLU A 90 -1.58 -12.14 7.90
C GLU A 90 -0.89 -12.96 6.79
N VAL A 91 -1.15 -12.64 5.51
CA VAL A 91 -0.47 -13.31 4.39
C VAL A 91 1.02 -12.98 4.37
N MET A 92 1.39 -11.71 4.60
CA MET A 92 2.79 -11.30 4.69
C MET A 92 3.50 -11.99 5.86
N ASP A 93 2.87 -12.06 7.04
CA ASP A 93 3.42 -12.70 8.23
C ASP A 93 3.60 -14.22 8.01
N THR A 94 2.70 -14.86 7.27
CA THR A 94 2.82 -16.27 6.88
C THR A 94 4.06 -16.51 6.02
N ILE A 95 4.26 -15.69 4.98
CA ILE A 95 5.42 -15.79 4.08
C ILE A 95 6.72 -15.51 4.84
N LEU A 96 6.75 -14.44 5.65
CA LEU A 96 7.92 -14.05 6.43
C LEU A 96 8.31 -15.07 7.52
N SER A 97 7.35 -15.86 8.01
CA SER A 97 7.61 -16.92 8.99
C SER A 97 8.22 -18.18 8.37
N SER A 98 8.08 -18.35 7.05
CA SER A 98 8.67 -19.47 6.32
C SER A 98 10.11 -19.17 5.92
N LYS A 99 11.01 -20.12 6.17
CA LYS A 99 12.46 -19.93 5.92
C LYS A 99 12.83 -19.79 4.44
N ASN A 100 11.99 -20.30 3.55
CA ASN A 100 12.33 -20.46 2.13
C ASN A 100 11.43 -19.65 1.19
N ASP A 101 10.47 -18.90 1.72
CA ASP A 101 9.45 -18.21 0.93
C ASP A 101 9.76 -16.71 0.76
N SER A 102 10.78 -16.21 1.46
CA SER A 102 11.32 -14.87 1.23
C SER A 102 12.82 -14.75 1.50
N SER A 103 13.46 -13.77 0.86
CA SER A 103 14.89 -13.50 1.03
C SER A 103 15.25 -12.01 1.01
N TRP A 104 16.42 -11.73 1.56
CA TRP A 104 17.07 -10.41 1.49
C TRP A 104 17.56 -10.14 0.07
N GLY A 105 17.11 -9.04 -0.52
CA GLY A 105 17.59 -8.55 -1.81
C GLY A 105 18.65 -7.47 -1.64
N ASP A 106 19.45 -7.26 -2.68
CA ASP A 106 20.28 -6.07 -2.80
C ASP A 106 19.38 -4.86 -3.09
N SER A 107 19.65 -3.74 -2.44
CA SER A 107 18.99 -2.46 -2.74
C SER A 107 19.73 -1.76 -3.88
N GLU A 108 19.04 -0.86 -4.57
CA GLU A 108 19.67 0.08 -5.48
C GLU A 108 20.42 1.21 -4.73
N GLU A 109 20.30 1.24 -3.39
CA GLU A 109 21.01 2.16 -2.52
C GLU A 109 22.39 1.66 -2.10
N PHE A 110 23.35 2.59 -2.06
CA PHE A 110 24.72 2.33 -1.61
C PHE A 110 25.01 3.12 -0.33
N GLY A 111 25.59 2.43 0.64
CA GLY A 111 26.22 3.05 1.80
C GLY A 111 27.65 3.48 1.47
N TYR A 112 28.07 4.63 2.00
CA TYR A 112 29.45 5.10 1.89
C TYR A 112 30.22 4.72 3.14
N LEU A 113 31.29 3.95 2.97
CA LEU A 113 32.23 3.66 4.05
C LEU A 113 33.18 4.83 4.26
N SER A 114 33.69 4.98 5.48
CA SER A 114 34.68 6.01 5.85
C SER A 114 35.99 5.93 5.08
N ASN A 115 36.29 4.78 4.45
CA ASN A 115 37.45 4.58 3.58
C ASN A 115 37.18 4.92 2.10
N GLY A 116 36.01 5.48 1.78
CA GLY A 116 35.62 5.83 0.41
C GLY A 116 35.09 4.67 -0.44
N GLY A 117 34.94 3.47 0.14
CA GLY A 117 34.29 2.34 -0.52
C GLY A 117 32.76 2.46 -0.51
N ASN A 118 32.10 1.98 -1.57
CA ASN A 118 30.65 1.85 -1.62
C ASN A 118 30.25 0.41 -1.27
N VAL A 119 29.26 0.25 -0.40
CA VAL A 119 28.66 -1.06 -0.08
C VAL A 119 27.19 -1.08 -0.49
N ASN A 120 26.75 -2.17 -1.10
CA ASN A 120 25.33 -2.34 -1.40
C ASN A 120 24.56 -2.57 -0.10
N LEU A 121 23.48 -1.82 0.11
CA LEU A 121 22.59 -2.03 1.25
C LEU A 121 21.63 -3.17 0.96
N ARG A 122 21.51 -4.15 1.85
CA ARG A 122 20.52 -5.22 1.68
C ARG A 122 19.22 -4.85 2.36
N GLN A 123 18.11 -5.06 1.67
CA GLN A 123 16.77 -4.82 2.18
C GLN A 123 15.88 -6.06 2.02
N HIS A 124 15.05 -6.30 3.02
CA HIS A 124 13.97 -7.26 2.93
C HIS A 124 12.68 -6.52 2.55
N HIS A 125 12.42 -6.37 1.25
CA HIS A 125 11.34 -5.56 0.69
C HIS A 125 9.96 -5.93 1.26
N LEU A 126 9.69 -7.23 1.41
CA LEU A 126 8.42 -7.71 1.99
C LEU A 126 8.26 -7.31 3.47
N LEU A 127 9.36 -7.29 4.22
CA LEU A 127 9.32 -6.91 5.64
C LEU A 127 9.10 -5.41 5.79
N ALA A 128 9.75 -4.62 4.94
CA ALA A 128 9.53 -3.18 4.88
C ALA A 128 8.08 -2.84 4.48
N LEU A 129 7.53 -3.52 3.47
CA LEU A 129 6.12 -3.40 3.08
C LEU A 129 5.21 -3.75 4.26
N ARG A 130 5.43 -4.91 4.91
CA ARG A 130 4.63 -5.35 6.06
C ARG A 130 4.63 -4.32 7.19
N GLN A 131 5.80 -3.78 7.53
CA GLN A 131 5.91 -2.73 8.56
C GLN A 131 5.14 -1.47 8.16
N HIS A 132 5.22 -1.07 6.90
CA HIS A 132 4.52 0.10 6.40
C HIS A 132 2.99 -0.07 6.40
N ILE A 133 2.50 -1.22 5.92
CA ILE A 133 1.07 -1.56 5.93
C ILE A 133 0.52 -1.64 7.36
N GLN A 134 1.28 -2.21 8.30
CA GLN A 134 0.92 -2.21 9.71
C GLN A 134 0.81 -0.79 10.26
N TRP A 135 1.80 0.06 9.98
CA TRP A 135 1.76 1.45 10.44
C TRP A 135 0.55 2.20 9.89
N ILE A 136 0.20 2.02 8.61
CA ILE A 136 -1.02 2.57 8.01
C ILE A 136 -2.26 2.06 8.74
N TYR A 137 -2.35 0.75 8.96
CA TYR A 137 -3.47 0.13 9.66
C TYR A 137 -3.63 0.74 11.06
N ASP A 138 -2.58 0.72 11.88
CA ASP A 138 -2.61 1.22 13.26
C ASP A 138 -2.91 2.73 13.33
N THR A 139 -2.44 3.50 12.34
CA THR A 139 -2.65 4.96 12.28
C THR A 139 -4.10 5.31 11.94
N PHE A 140 -4.74 4.57 11.03
CA PHE A 140 -6.02 4.97 10.45
C PHE A 140 -7.22 4.11 10.87
N VAL A 141 -7.03 2.97 11.54
CA VAL A 141 -8.13 2.08 11.96
C VAL A 141 -9.20 2.80 12.79
N GLY A 142 -8.80 3.74 13.64
CA GLY A 142 -9.73 4.51 14.48
C GLY A 142 -10.50 5.61 13.74
N VAL A 143 -10.21 5.87 12.46
CA VAL A 143 -10.80 6.97 11.70
C VAL A 143 -12.05 6.49 10.95
N PRO A 144 -13.25 7.04 11.26
CA PRO A 144 -14.48 6.58 10.63
C PRO A 144 -14.50 6.80 9.11
N GLY A 145 -14.95 5.77 8.38
CA GLY A 145 -15.15 5.82 6.92
C GLY A 145 -13.87 5.80 6.09
N VAL A 146 -12.71 5.50 6.71
CA VAL A 146 -11.46 5.40 5.97
C VAL A 146 -11.40 4.12 5.13
N ASN A 147 -10.93 4.28 3.91
CA ASN A 147 -10.68 3.18 2.98
C ASN A 147 -9.34 3.38 2.28
N VAL A 148 -8.82 2.31 1.69
CA VAL A 148 -7.50 2.28 1.06
C VAL A 148 -7.65 1.93 -0.41
N SER A 149 -6.82 2.51 -1.27
CA SER A 149 -6.63 1.98 -2.63
C SER A 149 -5.18 1.64 -2.87
N LEU A 150 -4.94 0.53 -3.55
CA LEU A 150 -3.64 0.19 -4.09
C LEU A 150 -3.78 -0.03 -5.60
N ARG A 151 -2.81 0.45 -6.36
CA ARG A 151 -2.66 0.19 -7.80
C ARG A 151 -1.22 -0.18 -8.10
#